data_AF-A0A9Q0E653-F1
#
_entry.id   AF-A0A9Q0E653-F1
#
_cell.length_a   1.000
_cell.length_b   1.000
_cell.length_c   1.000
_cell.angle_alpha   90.00
_cell.angle_beta   90.00
_cell.angle_gamma   90.00
#
_symmetry.space_group_name_H-M   'P 1'
#
loop_
_entity.id
_entity.type
_entity.pdbx_description
1 polymer ?
#
loop_
_entity_poly.entity_id
_entity_poly.type
_entity_poly.pdbx_seq_one_letter_code
_entity_poly.pdbx_strand_id
1 'polypeptide(L)'
;MKQLQRLLVDFFWSGHHWVPQRLLYGASPCWLAMARLLLWRAGGFGFDKHLFLLKAPAYEITGLAPFYCSVINAWKILSFTRPPDPRPGMWLFEEPLFDTGFLSGTLFSSATLRNAFVEAGVVKLGHLTGISTEELAEVTGIRSIRVLENLVDEVWQSLSPSHRTFALDADLADQWRKGHDYVFPALSVGPAVGEWREEYGLLLSLGTLTPGEFSSCSGKKLYLSCVKVLNLSSLAGVRESRWTDVFGLGFSPQGSWRILYKSPVEKRMADIEWRIIHGAIATNKYRANFDPGTRGGCPFCFMAETLEHLVVSCPRLAGLKKMLQGWVEGFGEVFSIPLFVHGPKYILKKRETLVLMNFLFANAKLAIWKSRKKQLAGVGWTDAVLCLRGWWQRV
;
A
#
# COMPACT_ATOMS: atom_id res chain seq x y z
N MET A 1 -15.20 -12.51 -15.56
CA MET A 1 -13.95 -12.25 -14.79
C MET A 1 -13.89 -10.89 -14.09
N LYS A 2 -14.01 -9.72 -14.77
CA LYS A 2 -13.94 -8.40 -14.10
C LYS A 2 -14.98 -8.18 -12.99
N GLN A 3 -16.17 -8.75 -13.15
CA GLN A 3 -17.25 -8.66 -12.16
C GLN A 3 -16.99 -9.55 -10.94
N LEU A 4 -16.34 -10.70 -11.13
CA LEU A 4 -15.93 -11.60 -10.04
C LEU A 4 -14.74 -11.01 -9.26
N GLN A 5 -13.76 -10.43 -9.96
CA GLN A 5 -12.67 -9.68 -9.32
C GLN A 5 -13.20 -8.47 -8.57
N ARG A 6 -14.16 -7.73 -9.13
CA ARG A 6 -14.81 -6.61 -8.45
C ARG A 6 -15.62 -7.10 -7.25
N LEU A 7 -16.38 -8.20 -7.35
CA LEU A 7 -17.12 -8.80 -6.24
C LEU A 7 -16.20 -9.36 -5.14
N LEU A 8 -15.09 -10.00 -5.49
CA LEU A 8 -14.06 -10.44 -4.53
C LEU A 8 -13.40 -9.22 -3.90
N VAL A 9 -13.09 -8.19 -4.69
CA VAL A 9 -12.52 -6.97 -4.16
C VAL A 9 -13.52 -6.24 -3.27
N ASP A 10 -14.80 -6.26 -3.60
CA ASP A 10 -15.84 -5.60 -2.84
C ASP A 10 -16.18 -6.38 -1.57
N PHE A 11 -16.23 -7.71 -1.65
CA PHE A 11 -16.39 -8.61 -0.51
C PHE A 11 -15.24 -8.48 0.49
N PHE A 12 -13.98 -8.47 0.02
CA PHE A 12 -12.80 -8.36 0.89
C PHE A 12 -12.44 -6.92 1.29
N TRP A 13 -12.81 -5.90 0.50
CA TRP A 13 -12.25 -4.55 0.65
C TRP A 13 -13.25 -3.39 0.61
N SER A 14 -14.49 -3.55 0.12
CA SER A 14 -15.40 -2.39 -0.06
C SER A 14 -16.79 -2.50 0.59
N GLY A 15 -17.21 -3.69 1.06
CA GLY A 15 -18.53 -3.89 1.67
C GLY A 15 -18.52 -4.30 3.15
N HIS A 16 -17.62 -5.19 3.56
CA HIS A 16 -17.64 -5.77 4.91
C HIS A 16 -16.25 -6.04 5.50
N HIS A 17 -15.42 -4.99 5.55
CA HIS A 17 -14.21 -4.86 6.38
C HIS A 17 -13.09 -5.89 6.17
N TRP A 18 -11.89 -5.44 6.52
CA TRP A 18 -10.74 -6.32 6.59
C TRP A 18 -10.99 -7.37 7.70
N VAL A 19 -10.94 -8.67 7.37
CA VAL A 19 -11.30 -9.78 8.29
C VAL A 19 -10.67 -9.62 9.69
N PRO A 20 -9.37 -9.28 9.82
CA PRO A 20 -8.76 -9.07 11.14
C PRO A 20 -9.34 -7.88 11.92
N GLN A 21 -9.69 -6.78 11.23
CA GLN A 21 -10.31 -5.59 11.84
C GLN A 21 -11.67 -5.94 12.47
N ARG A 22 -12.47 -6.79 11.81
CA ARG A 22 -13.76 -7.26 12.35
C ARG A 22 -13.60 -8.28 13.46
N LEU A 23 -12.59 -9.14 13.40
CA LEU A 23 -12.31 -10.09 14.46
C LEU A 23 -11.85 -9.42 15.76
N LEU A 24 -11.11 -8.31 15.65
CA LEU A 24 -10.61 -7.55 16.79
C LEU A 24 -11.62 -6.52 17.33
N TYR A 25 -12.37 -5.83 16.45
CA TYR A 25 -13.17 -4.65 16.83
C TYR A 25 -14.62 -4.66 16.32
N GLY A 26 -15.01 -5.67 15.54
CA GLY A 26 -16.33 -5.70 14.90
C GLY A 26 -17.43 -6.21 15.82
N ALA A 27 -18.63 -5.62 15.70
CA ALA A 27 -19.84 -6.17 16.29
C ALA A 27 -20.30 -7.42 15.52
N SER A 28 -20.50 -8.52 16.27
CA SER A 28 -20.77 -9.92 15.88
C SER A 28 -21.50 -10.15 14.55
N PRO A 29 -20.78 -10.25 13.41
CA PRO A 29 -21.37 -10.81 12.21
C PRO A 29 -21.61 -12.32 12.38
N CYS A 30 -22.57 -12.88 11.65
CA CYS A 30 -22.94 -14.30 11.74
C CYS A 30 -21.79 -15.28 11.44
N TRP A 31 -20.75 -14.85 10.73
CA TRP A 31 -19.57 -15.65 10.42
C TRP A 31 -18.47 -15.61 11.49
N LEU A 32 -18.55 -14.73 12.49
CA LEU A 32 -17.49 -14.50 13.47
C LEU A 32 -17.16 -15.77 14.27
N ALA A 33 -18.18 -16.46 14.77
CA ALA A 33 -18.02 -17.68 15.55
C ALA A 33 -17.32 -18.78 14.73
N MET A 34 -17.74 -18.95 13.48
CA MET A 34 -17.11 -19.92 12.56
C MET A 34 -15.65 -19.55 12.28
N ALA A 35 -15.37 -18.26 12.02
CA ALA A 35 -14.00 -17.81 11.80
C ALA A 35 -13.11 -18.03 13.03
N ARG A 36 -13.62 -17.80 14.24
CA ARG A 36 -12.89 -18.08 15.48
C ARG A 36 -12.57 -19.57 15.62
N LEU A 37 -13.54 -20.44 15.39
CA LEU A 37 -13.33 -21.90 15.43
C LEU A 37 -12.30 -22.38 14.40
N LEU A 38 -12.30 -21.78 13.20
CA LEU A 38 -11.34 -22.11 12.15
C LEU A 38 -9.93 -21.60 12.48
N LEU A 39 -9.82 -20.40 13.08
CA LEU A 39 -8.55 -19.83 13.52
C LEU A 39 -7.96 -20.54 14.74
N TRP A 40 -8.81 -21.01 15.66
CA TRP A 40 -8.43 -21.73 16.88
C TRP A 40 -7.50 -22.94 16.63
N ARG A 41 -7.58 -23.52 15.43
CA ARG A 41 -6.74 -24.65 14.99
C ARG A 41 -5.31 -24.26 14.62
N ALA A 42 -4.99 -22.97 14.51
CA ALA A 42 -3.67 -22.52 14.10
C ALA A 42 -2.60 -22.95 15.11
N GLY A 43 -1.66 -23.78 14.67
CA GLY A 43 -0.44 -24.12 15.41
C GLY A 43 -0.65 -24.73 16.80
N GLY A 44 -1.85 -25.22 17.10
CA GLY A 44 -2.19 -25.81 18.40
C GLY A 44 -2.28 -24.82 19.57
N PHE A 45 -2.18 -23.51 19.33
CA PHE A 45 -2.16 -22.49 20.39
C PHE A 45 -3.51 -22.26 21.07
N GLY A 46 -4.61 -22.68 20.44
CA GLY A 46 -5.96 -22.34 20.90
C GLY A 46 -6.29 -20.86 20.75
N PHE A 47 -5.58 -20.13 19.89
CA PHE A 47 -5.80 -18.72 19.60
C PHE A 47 -6.74 -18.52 18.41
N ASP A 48 -7.64 -17.54 18.53
CA ASP A 48 -8.56 -17.12 17.48
C ASP A 48 -8.21 -15.72 16.92
N LYS A 49 -8.87 -14.65 17.37
CA LYS A 49 -8.54 -13.25 17.06
C LYS A 49 -7.16 -12.84 17.60
N HIS A 50 -6.68 -13.55 18.61
CA HIS A 50 -5.37 -13.35 19.24
C HIS A 50 -4.19 -13.51 18.27
N LEU A 51 -4.36 -14.31 17.21
CA LEU A 51 -3.35 -14.48 16.16
C LEU A 51 -2.94 -13.16 15.50
N PHE A 52 -3.83 -12.17 15.50
CA PHE A 52 -3.56 -10.84 14.95
C PHE A 52 -2.83 -9.90 15.93
N LEU A 53 -2.49 -10.37 17.14
CA LEU A 53 -1.75 -9.60 18.16
C LEU A 53 -0.27 -10.02 18.27
N LEU A 54 0.14 -11.09 17.56
CA LEU A 54 1.47 -11.68 17.62
C LEU A 54 2.47 -10.95 16.68
N LYS A 55 3.64 -10.56 17.19
CA LYS A 55 4.70 -9.81 16.47
C LYS A 55 5.67 -10.68 15.67
N ALA A 56 5.76 -11.99 15.94
CA ALA A 56 6.81 -12.85 15.39
C ALA A 56 6.39 -13.60 14.09
N PRO A 57 7.34 -13.90 13.19
CA PRO A 57 7.07 -14.45 11.85
C PRO A 57 6.74 -15.96 11.84
N ALA A 58 6.85 -16.65 12.98
CA ALA A 58 7.02 -18.10 13.06
C ALA A 58 5.93 -18.86 13.85
N TYR A 59 4.72 -18.34 13.98
CA TYR A 59 3.62 -19.25 14.34
C TYR A 59 3.29 -20.10 13.12
N GLU A 60 3.34 -21.42 13.32
CA GLU A 60 2.90 -22.37 12.31
C GLU A 60 1.41 -22.14 12.05
N ILE A 61 1.07 -21.67 10.86
CA ILE A 61 -0.31 -21.64 10.36
C ILE A 61 -0.79 -23.04 9.95
N THR A 62 -0.14 -24.09 10.46
CA THR A 62 -0.53 -25.47 10.29
C THR A 62 -1.94 -25.66 10.86
N GLY A 63 -2.72 -26.52 10.21
CA GLY A 63 -4.13 -26.74 10.58
C GLY A 63 -5.13 -25.71 10.06
N LEU A 64 -4.68 -24.58 9.49
CA LEU A 64 -5.56 -23.58 8.88
C LEU A 64 -5.94 -23.93 7.44
N ALA A 65 -7.18 -23.61 7.07
CA ALA A 65 -7.62 -23.68 5.68
C ALA A 65 -6.85 -22.66 4.81
N PRO A 66 -6.64 -22.91 3.50
CA PRO A 66 -5.85 -22.03 2.62
C PRO A 66 -6.27 -20.56 2.62
N PHE A 67 -7.57 -20.31 2.83
CA PHE A 67 -8.12 -18.97 2.97
C PHE A 67 -7.54 -18.23 4.19
N TYR A 68 -7.58 -18.83 5.39
CA TYR A 68 -7.08 -18.20 6.62
C TYR A 68 -5.56 -18.10 6.63
N CYS A 69 -4.85 -19.05 6.01
CA CYS A 69 -3.43 -18.91 5.72
C CYS A 69 -3.15 -17.62 4.93
N SER A 70 -3.94 -17.36 3.89
CA SER A 70 -3.79 -16.14 3.08
C SER A 70 -4.11 -14.86 3.87
N VAL A 71 -5.11 -14.88 4.75
CA VAL A 71 -5.45 -13.74 5.63
C VAL A 71 -4.31 -13.43 6.59
N ILE A 72 -3.76 -14.44 7.25
CA ILE A 72 -2.63 -14.30 8.17
C ILE A 72 -1.39 -13.82 7.42
N ASN A 73 -1.09 -14.40 6.26
CA ASN A 73 0.04 -13.97 5.44
C ASN A 73 -0.11 -12.52 4.98
N ALA A 74 -1.33 -12.07 4.65
CA ALA A 74 -1.59 -10.67 4.35
C ALA A 74 -1.40 -9.77 5.59
N TRP A 75 -1.76 -10.23 6.79
CA TRP A 75 -1.50 -9.50 8.04
C TRP A 75 -0.01 -9.30 8.30
N LYS A 76 0.81 -10.32 8.04
CA LYS A 76 2.28 -10.25 8.20
C LYS A 76 2.97 -9.19 7.32
N ILE A 77 2.30 -8.67 6.29
CA ILE A 77 2.80 -7.60 5.42
C ILE A 77 2.69 -6.22 6.10
N LEU A 78 1.84 -6.12 7.13
CA LEU A 78 1.66 -4.91 7.92
C LEU A 78 2.47 -4.98 9.21
N SER A 79 2.98 -3.83 9.63
CA SER A 79 3.46 -3.63 10.99
C SER A 79 2.29 -3.12 11.83
N PHE A 80 2.28 -3.49 13.11
CA PHE A 80 1.31 -2.95 14.05
C PHE A 80 1.96 -2.65 15.40
N THR A 81 1.45 -1.62 16.06
CA THR A 81 1.89 -1.20 17.39
C THR A 81 0.68 -0.90 18.26
N ARG A 82 0.85 -1.06 19.57
CA ARG A 82 -0.14 -0.63 20.56
C ARG A 82 0.12 0.83 20.95
N PRO A 83 -0.92 1.55 21.40
CA PRO A 83 -0.74 2.83 22.06
C PRO A 83 0.14 2.65 23.31
N PRO A 84 0.90 3.68 23.71
CA PRO A 84 1.65 3.63 24.95
C PRO A 84 0.67 3.54 26.12
N ASP A 85 0.88 2.55 27.00
CA ASP A 85 0.13 2.31 28.23
C ASP A 85 -1.41 2.43 28.08
N PRO A 86 -2.06 1.52 27.31
CA PRO A 86 -3.51 1.55 27.13
C PRO A 86 -4.22 1.41 28.48
N ARG A 87 -5.35 2.09 28.66
CA ARG A 87 -6.16 1.97 29.89
C ARG A 87 -6.44 0.49 30.22
N PRO A 88 -6.15 0.02 31.44
CA PRO A 88 -6.45 -1.35 31.85
C PRO A 88 -7.93 -1.67 31.66
N GLY A 89 -8.21 -2.89 31.26
CA GLY A 89 -9.55 -3.41 31.06
C GLY A 89 -9.52 -4.92 30.92
N MET A 90 -10.69 -5.55 30.86
CA MET A 90 -10.80 -7.02 30.83
C MET A 90 -10.05 -7.69 29.66
N TRP A 91 -9.77 -6.95 28.58
CA TRP A 91 -8.91 -7.39 27.48
C TRP A 91 -7.51 -7.81 27.95
N LEU A 92 -7.03 -7.29 29.08
CA LEU A 92 -5.71 -7.56 29.62
C LEU A 92 -5.53 -9.05 29.97
N PHE A 93 -6.57 -9.70 30.50
CA PHE A 93 -6.56 -11.13 30.79
C PHE A 93 -6.56 -11.99 29.52
N GLU A 94 -7.07 -11.45 28.41
CA GLU A 94 -7.01 -12.08 27.09
C GLU A 94 -5.66 -11.87 26.38
N GLU A 95 -4.74 -11.08 26.94
CA GLU A 95 -3.45 -10.82 26.31
C GLU A 95 -2.61 -12.11 26.19
N PRO A 96 -2.10 -12.47 25.00
CA PRO A 96 -1.27 -13.65 24.84
C PRO A 96 0.05 -13.53 25.62
N LEU A 97 0.52 -14.65 26.17
CA LEU A 97 1.79 -14.70 26.91
C LEU A 97 3.01 -14.69 25.99
N PHE A 98 2.87 -15.20 24.76
CA PHE A 98 3.99 -15.42 23.85
C PHE A 98 3.94 -14.47 22.67
N ASP A 99 5.12 -14.11 22.17
CA ASP A 99 5.31 -13.40 20.90
C ASP A 99 4.45 -12.12 20.76
N THR A 100 4.04 -11.51 21.87
CA THR A 100 3.31 -10.25 21.85
C THR A 100 4.27 -9.08 21.85
N GLY A 101 3.77 -7.96 21.33
CA GLY A 101 4.45 -6.69 21.48
C GLY A 101 4.27 -5.99 22.80
N PHE A 102 3.53 -6.61 23.73
CA PHE A 102 3.06 -6.02 24.96
C PHE A 102 3.89 -6.47 26.16
N LEU A 103 4.24 -7.75 26.22
CA LEU A 103 5.13 -8.32 27.24
C LEU A 103 6.59 -8.31 26.77
N SER A 104 7.54 -8.46 27.70
CA SER A 104 8.98 -8.51 27.37
C SER A 104 9.29 -9.72 26.48
N GLY A 105 10.03 -9.49 25.39
CA GLY A 105 10.35 -10.53 24.40
C GLY A 105 11.27 -11.66 24.88
N THR A 106 11.80 -11.56 26.12
CA THR A 106 12.72 -12.55 26.71
C THR A 106 12.02 -13.70 27.43
N LEU A 107 10.78 -13.46 27.89
CA LEU A 107 10.03 -14.31 28.82
C LEU A 107 9.92 -15.77 28.39
N PHE A 108 9.70 -16.01 27.09
CA PHE A 108 9.49 -17.34 26.52
C PHE A 108 10.42 -17.63 25.35
N SER A 109 11.68 -17.22 25.50
CA SER A 109 12.74 -17.54 24.53
C SER A 109 12.97 -19.04 24.35
N SER A 110 12.72 -19.85 25.39
CA SER A 110 12.80 -21.31 25.34
C SER A 110 11.56 -21.94 24.68
N ALA A 111 11.77 -22.62 23.55
CA ALA A 111 10.72 -23.36 22.86
C ALA A 111 10.10 -24.47 23.74
N THR A 112 10.90 -25.12 24.59
CA THR A 112 10.43 -26.18 25.48
C THR A 112 9.45 -25.65 26.52
N LEU A 113 9.77 -24.51 27.15
CA LEU A 113 8.88 -23.87 28.13
C LEU A 113 7.59 -23.41 27.45
N ARG A 114 7.70 -22.77 26.28
CA ARG A 114 6.54 -22.33 25.51
C ARG A 114 5.63 -23.50 25.15
N ASN A 115 6.18 -24.61 24.65
CA ASN A 115 5.39 -25.78 24.28
C ASN A 115 4.67 -26.40 25.49
N ALA A 116 5.34 -26.49 26.64
CA ALA A 116 4.73 -26.99 27.87
C ALA A 116 3.51 -26.15 28.31
N PHE A 117 3.61 -24.82 28.24
CA PHE A 117 2.49 -23.93 28.52
C PHE A 117 1.36 -24.04 27.48
N VAL A 118 1.72 -24.18 26.20
CA VAL A 118 0.74 -24.37 25.11
C VAL A 118 -0.03 -25.68 25.28
N GLU A 119 0.67 -26.79 25.56
CA GLU A 119 0.06 -28.10 25.81
C GLU A 119 -0.84 -28.08 27.06
N ALA A 120 -0.46 -27.33 28.09
CA ALA A 120 -1.26 -27.11 29.29
C ALA A 120 -2.45 -26.13 29.09
N GLY A 121 -2.55 -25.47 27.92
CA GLY A 121 -3.56 -24.45 27.65
C GLY A 121 -3.32 -23.11 28.35
N VAL A 122 -2.18 -22.93 29.04
CA VAL A 122 -1.81 -21.72 29.76
C VAL A 122 -1.17 -20.71 28.79
N VAL A 123 -1.99 -20.07 27.96
CA VAL A 123 -1.51 -19.25 26.83
C VAL A 123 -1.82 -17.74 26.91
N LYS A 124 -2.57 -17.30 27.92
CA LYS A 124 -3.05 -15.92 28.13
C LYS A 124 -2.72 -15.46 29.54
N LEU A 125 -2.62 -14.14 29.74
CA LEU A 125 -2.30 -13.56 31.05
C LEU A 125 -3.30 -13.98 32.15
N GLY A 126 -4.59 -14.07 31.82
CA GLY A 126 -5.63 -14.52 32.75
C GLY A 126 -5.47 -15.97 33.23
N HIS A 127 -4.76 -16.83 32.50
CA HIS A 127 -4.48 -18.19 33.00
C HIS A 127 -3.47 -18.20 34.16
N LEU A 128 -2.69 -17.12 34.33
CA LEU A 128 -1.76 -16.96 35.44
C LEU A 128 -2.42 -16.33 36.68
N THR A 129 -3.67 -15.88 36.57
CA THR A 129 -4.36 -15.26 37.71
C THR A 129 -5.05 -16.33 38.55
N GLY A 130 -4.70 -16.35 39.84
CA GLY A 130 -5.29 -17.27 40.82
C GLY A 130 -4.82 -18.73 40.71
N ILE A 131 -3.76 -19.01 39.93
CA ILE A 131 -3.07 -20.31 39.94
C ILE A 131 -1.83 -20.22 40.83
N SER A 132 -1.60 -21.22 41.70
CA SER A 132 -0.37 -21.27 42.49
C SER A 132 0.81 -21.73 41.61
N THR A 133 2.05 -21.47 42.05
CA THR A 133 3.23 -21.93 41.31
C THR A 133 3.37 -23.45 41.33
N GLU A 134 2.90 -24.10 42.40
CA GLU A 134 2.81 -25.56 42.50
C GLU A 134 1.78 -26.14 41.55
N GLU A 135 0.59 -25.54 41.50
CA GLU A 135 -0.46 -25.94 40.55
C GLU A 135 0.02 -25.73 39.11
N LEU A 136 0.66 -24.59 38.82
CA LEU A 136 1.24 -24.31 37.50
C LEU A 136 2.31 -25.37 37.12
N ALA A 137 3.13 -25.81 38.08
CA ALA A 137 4.11 -26.88 37.86
C ALA A 137 3.45 -28.21 37.52
N GLU A 138 2.32 -28.53 38.17
CA GLU A 138 1.54 -29.73 37.91
C GLU A 138 0.93 -29.72 36.50
N VAL A 139 0.21 -28.66 36.12
CA VAL A 139 -0.44 -28.60 34.79
C VAL A 139 0.55 -28.48 33.64
N THR A 140 1.68 -27.78 33.83
CA THR A 140 2.71 -27.63 32.77
C THR A 140 3.71 -28.78 32.72
N GLY A 141 3.77 -29.63 33.76
CA GLY A 141 4.77 -30.68 33.88
C GLY A 141 6.21 -30.18 34.12
N ILE A 142 6.39 -28.89 34.40
CA ILE A 142 7.71 -28.28 34.63
C ILE A 142 8.13 -28.55 36.08
N ARG A 143 9.17 -29.38 36.26
CA ARG A 143 9.64 -29.80 37.58
C ARG A 143 10.27 -28.68 38.43
N SER A 144 10.76 -27.62 37.79
CA SER A 144 11.47 -26.56 38.51
C SER A 144 10.53 -25.42 38.89
N ILE A 145 10.03 -25.45 40.12
CA ILE A 145 9.17 -24.39 40.70
C ILE A 145 9.87 -23.03 40.60
N ARG A 146 11.16 -22.97 40.92
CA ARG A 146 11.96 -21.73 40.83
C ARG A 146 11.96 -21.10 39.43
N VAL A 147 11.97 -21.93 38.38
CA VAL A 147 11.90 -21.41 36.99
C VAL A 147 10.52 -20.80 36.72
N LEU A 148 9.46 -21.43 37.22
CA LEU A 148 8.11 -20.93 37.10
C LEU A 148 7.89 -19.64 37.90
N GLU A 149 8.36 -19.59 39.15
CA GLU A 149 8.33 -18.38 39.99
C GLU A 149 9.00 -17.20 39.29
N ASN A 150 10.25 -17.39 38.86
CA ASN A 150 11.00 -16.34 38.15
C ASN A 150 10.28 -15.88 36.88
N LEU A 151 9.71 -16.81 36.12
CA LEU A 151 9.03 -16.51 34.87
C LEU A 151 7.72 -15.76 35.10
N VAL A 152 6.91 -16.21 36.06
CA VAL A 152 5.65 -15.55 36.45
C VAL A 152 5.95 -14.16 37.00
N ASP A 153 6.97 -14.03 37.85
CA ASP A 153 7.44 -12.74 38.34
C ASP A 153 7.89 -11.82 37.20
N GLU A 154 8.66 -12.32 36.23
CA GLU A 154 9.09 -11.54 35.07
C GLU A 154 7.89 -11.10 34.21
N VAL A 155 6.87 -11.96 34.03
CA VAL A 155 5.61 -11.59 33.34
C VAL A 155 4.94 -10.42 34.06
N TRP A 156 4.73 -10.52 35.37
CA TRP A 156 4.09 -9.45 36.16
C TRP A 156 4.93 -8.18 36.20
N GLN A 157 6.26 -8.32 36.21
CA GLN A 157 7.20 -7.19 36.17
C GLN A 157 7.20 -6.47 34.83
N SER A 158 6.87 -7.15 33.73
CA SER A 158 6.76 -6.52 32.40
C SER A 158 5.53 -5.61 32.23
N LEU A 159 4.54 -5.73 33.11
CA LEU A 159 3.34 -4.88 33.10
C LEU A 159 3.58 -3.54 33.79
N SER A 160 2.89 -2.49 33.31
CA SER A 160 2.86 -1.20 34.01
C SER A 160 2.19 -1.34 35.38
N PRO A 161 2.46 -0.43 36.34
CA PRO A 161 1.84 -0.49 37.67
C PRO A 161 0.31 -0.51 37.61
N SER A 162 -0.29 0.20 36.65
CA SER A 162 -1.76 0.24 36.49
C SER A 162 -2.32 -1.09 35.98
N HIS A 163 -1.64 -1.74 35.02
CA HIS A 163 -2.01 -3.07 34.53
C HIS A 163 -1.84 -4.14 35.60
N ARG A 164 -0.76 -4.09 36.38
CA ARG A 164 -0.50 -5.05 37.45
C ARG A 164 -1.57 -5.00 38.54
N THR A 165 -1.91 -3.80 39.02
CA THR A 165 -3.00 -3.64 40.00
C THR A 165 -4.33 -4.16 39.47
N PHE A 166 -4.65 -3.91 38.20
CA PHE A 166 -5.88 -4.41 37.58
C PHE A 166 -5.89 -5.94 37.45
N ALA A 167 -4.77 -6.55 37.04
CA ALA A 167 -4.70 -7.99 36.80
C ALA A 167 -4.67 -8.84 38.10
N LEU A 168 -4.23 -8.26 39.22
CA LEU A 168 -4.19 -8.93 40.53
C LEU A 168 -5.50 -8.81 41.33
N ASP A 169 -6.50 -8.12 40.81
CA ASP A 169 -7.83 -8.06 41.40
C ASP A 169 -8.56 -9.40 41.17
N ALA A 170 -8.86 -10.10 42.27
CA ALA A 170 -9.47 -11.43 42.24
C ALA A 170 -10.90 -11.41 41.65
N ASP A 171 -11.69 -10.37 41.94
CA ASP A 171 -13.06 -10.26 41.44
C ASP A 171 -13.07 -10.07 39.91
N LEU A 172 -12.09 -9.32 39.38
CA LEU A 172 -11.92 -9.13 37.95
C LEU A 172 -11.40 -10.40 37.26
N ALA A 173 -10.45 -11.12 37.87
CA ALA A 173 -9.97 -12.40 37.36
C ALA A 173 -11.09 -13.44 37.26
N ASP A 174 -11.96 -13.52 38.27
CA ASP A 174 -13.12 -14.43 38.27
C ASP A 174 -14.17 -14.05 37.23
N GLN A 175 -14.36 -12.75 36.98
CA GLN A 175 -15.25 -12.27 35.91
C GLN A 175 -14.75 -12.68 34.52
N TRP A 176 -13.44 -12.69 34.30
CA TRP A 176 -12.86 -13.09 33.02
C TRP A 176 -13.15 -14.56 32.69
N ARG A 177 -13.08 -15.45 33.68
CA ARG A 177 -13.37 -16.89 33.53
C ARG A 177 -14.80 -17.19 33.04
N LYS A 178 -15.72 -16.22 33.13
CA LYS A 178 -17.10 -16.35 32.65
C LYS A 178 -17.25 -16.24 31.12
N GLY A 179 -16.16 -15.96 30.39
CA GLY A 179 -16.10 -16.12 28.93
C GLY A 179 -16.78 -15.00 28.13
N HIS A 180 -16.80 -13.76 28.63
CA HIS A 180 -17.31 -12.63 27.87
C HIS A 180 -16.38 -12.23 26.71
N ASP A 181 -16.93 -11.59 25.68
CA ASP A 181 -16.14 -11.08 24.57
C ASP A 181 -15.61 -9.67 24.89
N TYR A 182 -14.31 -9.46 24.71
CA TYR A 182 -13.64 -8.20 25.02
C TYR A 182 -13.01 -7.57 23.79
N VAL A 183 -13.02 -6.24 23.76
CA VAL A 183 -12.41 -5.45 22.69
C VAL A 183 -11.00 -5.07 23.12
N PHE A 184 -10.01 -5.41 22.30
CA PHE A 184 -8.62 -5.02 22.55
C PHE A 184 -8.42 -3.51 22.38
N PRO A 185 -7.36 -2.94 22.96
CA PRO A 185 -6.96 -1.57 22.66
C PRO A 185 -6.78 -1.37 21.15
N ALA A 186 -7.00 -0.14 20.72
CA ALA A 186 -6.80 0.23 19.32
C ALA A 186 -5.37 -0.07 18.89
N LEU A 187 -5.18 -0.69 17.72
CA LEU A 187 -3.88 -0.91 17.12
C LEU A 187 -3.57 0.20 16.13
N SER A 188 -2.33 0.64 16.08
CA SER A 188 -1.83 1.47 14.99
C SER A 188 -1.18 0.55 13.96
N VAL A 189 -1.64 0.60 12.71
CA VAL A 189 -1.10 -0.23 11.61
C VAL A 189 -0.37 0.60 10.57
N GLY A 190 0.74 0.06 10.08
CA GLY A 190 1.58 0.68 9.06
C GLY A 190 2.19 -0.37 8.12
N PRO A 191 2.97 0.06 7.12
CA PRO A 191 3.73 -0.87 6.27
C PRO A 191 4.89 -1.52 7.07
N ALA A 192 5.10 -2.84 6.92
CA ALA A 192 6.23 -3.54 7.52
C ALA A 192 7.51 -3.40 6.68
N VAL A 193 8.11 -2.20 6.69
CA VAL A 193 9.29 -1.86 5.86
C VAL A 193 10.54 -1.54 6.66
N GLY A 194 10.49 -1.68 7.99
CA GLY A 194 11.60 -1.31 8.88
C GLY A 194 11.91 0.19 8.82
N GLU A 195 13.20 0.53 8.92
CA GLU A 195 13.67 1.91 8.79
C GLU A 195 13.68 2.34 7.32
N TRP A 196 12.53 2.82 6.84
CA TRP A 196 12.41 3.38 5.49
C TRP A 196 12.47 4.91 5.52
N ARG A 197 13.33 5.49 4.66
CA ARG A 197 13.38 6.95 4.45
C ARG A 197 12.66 7.31 3.16
N GLU A 198 11.74 8.26 3.24
CA GLU A 198 11.00 8.73 2.07
C GLU A 198 11.88 9.68 1.25
N GLU A 199 12.03 9.38 -0.04
CA GLU A 199 12.76 10.20 -0.99
C GLU A 199 11.78 10.82 -2.00
N TYR A 200 11.94 12.11 -2.26
CA TYR A 200 11.10 12.83 -3.22
C TYR A 200 11.40 12.40 -4.66
N GLY A 201 10.36 12.25 -5.47
CA GLY A 201 10.48 11.93 -6.91
C GLY A 201 10.57 10.43 -7.23
N LEU A 202 10.51 9.56 -6.23
CA LEU A 202 10.36 8.11 -6.42
C LEU A 202 8.89 7.71 -6.54
N LEU A 203 8.63 6.64 -7.28
CA LEU A 203 7.31 6.05 -7.45
C LEU A 203 6.79 5.46 -6.13
N LEU A 204 7.69 4.93 -5.33
CA LEU A 204 7.39 4.41 -4.00
C LEU A 204 7.34 5.56 -2.99
N SER A 205 6.11 5.93 -2.60
CA SER A 205 5.86 6.81 -1.46
C SER A 205 5.15 6.03 -0.36
N LEU A 206 5.62 6.12 0.87
CA LEU A 206 5.01 5.48 2.05
C LEU A 206 4.40 6.51 3.02
N GLY A 207 4.71 7.80 2.89
CA GLY A 207 4.17 8.86 3.76
C GLY A 207 2.66 9.07 3.62
N THR A 208 2.07 8.62 2.52
CA THR A 208 0.60 8.55 2.35
C THR A 208 -0.05 7.44 3.19
N LEU A 209 0.75 6.59 3.86
CA LEU A 209 0.35 5.43 4.63
C LEU A 209 0.88 5.53 6.07
N THR A 210 0.72 6.71 6.69
CA THR A 210 1.03 6.94 8.11
C THR A 210 0.39 5.86 8.99
N PRO A 211 1.02 5.49 10.12
CA PRO A 211 0.40 4.62 11.10
C PRO A 211 -0.98 5.17 11.46
N GLY A 212 -2.01 4.42 11.10
CA GLY A 212 -3.39 4.79 11.33
C GLY A 212 -4.02 3.85 12.33
N GLU A 213 -5.04 4.33 13.05
CA GLU A 213 -5.84 3.45 13.90
C GLU A 213 -6.50 2.37 13.05
N PHE A 214 -6.27 1.12 13.40
CA PHE A 214 -6.68 -0.03 12.62
C PHE A 214 -8.19 -0.16 12.57
N SER A 215 -8.89 0.17 13.65
CA SER A 215 -10.36 0.14 13.77
C SER A 215 -11.07 1.03 12.73
N SER A 216 -10.45 2.17 12.36
CA SER A 216 -11.01 3.18 11.45
C SER A 216 -10.33 3.21 10.08
N CYS A 217 -9.25 2.44 9.89
CA CYS A 217 -8.53 2.38 8.63
C CYS A 217 -9.37 1.75 7.51
N SER A 218 -9.48 2.45 6.38
CA SER A 218 -10.20 1.94 5.20
C SER A 218 -9.45 0.77 4.56
N GLY A 219 -10.17 -0.26 4.10
CA GLY A 219 -9.60 -1.40 3.38
C GLY A 219 -8.74 -1.00 2.17
N LYS A 220 -9.11 0.07 1.46
CA LYS A 220 -8.32 0.62 0.35
C LYS A 220 -6.91 1.07 0.78
N LYS A 221 -6.77 1.71 1.94
CA LYS A 221 -5.46 2.13 2.47
C LYS A 221 -4.61 0.91 2.81
N LEU A 222 -5.19 -0.08 3.50
CA LEU A 222 -4.51 -1.34 3.85
C LEU A 222 -4.05 -2.11 2.61
N TYR A 223 -4.91 -2.20 1.58
CA TYR A 223 -4.56 -2.82 0.31
C TYR A 223 -3.38 -2.11 -0.37
N LEU A 224 -3.42 -0.78 -0.45
CA LEU A 224 -2.32 0.00 -1.03
C LEU A 224 -1.02 -0.19 -0.25
N SER A 225 -1.06 -0.28 1.08
CA SER A 225 0.10 -0.65 1.89
C SER A 225 0.63 -2.03 1.50
N CYS A 226 -0.24 -3.05 1.45
CA CYS A 226 0.17 -4.41 1.12
C CYS A 226 0.84 -4.47 -0.27
N VAL A 227 0.25 -3.84 -1.28
CA VAL A 227 0.82 -3.80 -2.64
C VAL A 227 2.21 -3.15 -2.65
N LYS A 228 2.41 -2.05 -1.91
CA LYS A 228 3.71 -1.37 -1.86
C LYS A 228 4.77 -2.21 -1.14
N VAL A 229 4.42 -2.84 -0.02
CA VAL A 229 5.36 -3.70 0.72
C VAL A 229 5.72 -4.95 -0.08
N LEU A 230 4.75 -5.61 -0.72
CA LEU A 230 5.01 -6.78 -1.57
C LEU A 230 5.93 -6.49 -2.76
N ASN A 231 5.88 -5.26 -3.28
CA ASN A 231 6.68 -4.84 -4.42
C ASN A 231 7.85 -3.92 -4.00
N LEU A 232 8.21 -3.91 -2.72
CA LEU A 232 9.17 -2.95 -2.17
C LEU A 232 10.51 -2.98 -2.93
N SER A 233 11.07 -4.18 -3.12
CA SER A 233 12.33 -4.37 -3.84
C SER A 233 12.26 -3.95 -5.30
N SER A 234 11.13 -4.16 -5.96
CA SER A 234 10.93 -3.81 -7.38
C SER A 234 10.64 -2.32 -7.57
N LEU A 235 10.13 -1.63 -6.54
CA LEU A 235 9.79 -0.21 -6.58
C LEU A 235 10.89 0.68 -5.96
N ALA A 236 11.82 0.11 -5.19
CA ALA A 236 12.93 0.81 -4.59
C ALA A 236 13.79 1.49 -5.68
N GLY A 237 14.05 2.79 -5.51
CA GLY A 237 14.82 3.59 -6.47
C GLY A 237 14.14 3.85 -7.82
N VAL A 238 12.93 3.34 -8.04
CA VAL A 238 12.18 3.59 -9.28
C VAL A 238 11.64 5.00 -9.25
N ARG A 239 12.03 5.84 -10.22
CA ARG A 239 11.51 7.19 -10.38
C ARG A 239 10.03 7.16 -10.73
N GLU A 240 9.26 8.11 -10.21
CA GLU A 240 7.82 8.24 -10.53
C GLU A 240 7.60 8.43 -12.03
N SER A 241 8.52 9.13 -12.69
CA SER A 241 8.44 9.47 -14.09
C SER A 241 9.84 9.53 -14.69
N ARG A 242 9.97 9.11 -15.96
CA ARG A 242 11.20 9.35 -16.73
C ARG A 242 11.48 10.84 -16.97
N TRP A 243 10.46 11.67 -16.83
CA TRP A 243 10.58 13.12 -16.96
C TRP A 243 11.16 13.80 -15.72
N THR A 244 11.29 13.09 -14.59
CA THR A 244 11.92 13.64 -13.37
C THR A 244 13.37 14.04 -13.64
N ASP A 245 14.08 13.31 -14.50
CA ASP A 245 15.45 13.67 -14.93
C ASP A 245 15.50 14.92 -15.81
N VAL A 246 14.41 15.24 -16.50
CA VAL A 246 14.34 16.35 -17.46
C VAL A 246 13.86 17.63 -16.78
N PHE A 247 12.85 17.54 -15.93
CA PHE A 247 12.21 18.70 -15.32
C PHE A 247 12.69 19.00 -13.90
N GLY A 248 13.42 18.06 -13.28
CA GLY A 248 13.87 18.17 -11.90
C GLY A 248 12.80 17.80 -10.88
N LEU A 249 13.18 17.92 -9.60
CA LEU A 249 12.32 17.60 -8.46
C LEU A 249 11.16 18.60 -8.36
N GLY A 250 9.94 18.11 -8.10
CA GLY A 250 8.72 18.92 -7.95
C GLY A 250 7.74 18.84 -9.11
N PHE A 251 8.16 18.37 -10.28
CA PHE A 251 7.27 18.06 -11.40
C PHE A 251 6.86 16.59 -11.37
N SER A 252 5.56 16.36 -11.15
CA SER A 252 4.97 15.03 -11.04
C SER A 252 3.74 14.92 -11.93
N PRO A 253 3.54 13.79 -12.63
CA PRO A 253 2.32 13.52 -13.38
C PRO A 253 1.12 13.19 -12.44
N GLN A 254 1.34 13.09 -11.13
CA GLN A 254 0.30 12.77 -10.16
C GLN A 254 -0.86 13.76 -10.23
N GLY A 255 -2.08 13.23 -10.34
CA GLY A 255 -3.31 14.02 -10.44
C GLY A 255 -3.66 14.44 -11.88
N SER A 256 -2.70 14.50 -12.80
CA SER A 256 -2.95 14.80 -14.21
C SER A 256 -3.59 13.62 -14.96
N TRP A 257 -3.47 12.40 -14.44
CA TRP A 257 -4.14 11.20 -14.98
C TRP A 257 -5.66 11.32 -15.07
N ARG A 258 -6.28 12.13 -14.18
CA ARG A 258 -7.74 12.23 -14.06
C ARG A 258 -8.41 12.85 -15.28
N ILE A 259 -7.68 13.58 -16.10
CA ILE A 259 -8.20 14.29 -17.28
C ILE A 259 -7.86 13.63 -18.61
N LEU A 260 -6.87 12.73 -18.66
CA LEU A 260 -6.35 12.16 -19.91
C LEU A 260 -7.44 11.57 -20.81
N TYR A 261 -8.41 10.87 -20.23
CA TYR A 261 -9.49 10.21 -20.96
C TYR A 261 -10.84 10.94 -20.82
N LYS A 262 -10.84 12.20 -20.36
CA LYS A 262 -12.08 12.97 -20.29
C LYS A 262 -12.44 13.50 -21.68
N SER A 263 -13.71 13.32 -22.07
CA SER A 263 -14.28 13.96 -23.26
C SER A 263 -13.96 15.46 -23.27
N PRO A 264 -13.57 16.06 -24.42
CA PRO A 264 -13.62 15.50 -25.78
C PRO A 264 -12.37 14.74 -26.24
N VAL A 265 -11.46 14.37 -25.34
CA VAL A 265 -10.25 13.62 -25.72
C VAL A 265 -10.61 12.21 -26.20
N GLU A 266 -10.35 11.93 -27.47
CA GLU A 266 -10.51 10.59 -28.02
C GLU A 266 -9.50 9.61 -27.40
N LYS A 267 -9.88 8.34 -27.31
CA LYS A 267 -9.02 7.27 -26.76
C LYS A 267 -7.62 7.26 -27.38
N ARG A 268 -7.50 7.43 -28.70
CA ARG A 268 -6.21 7.44 -29.40
C ARG A 268 -5.30 8.60 -28.95
N MET A 269 -5.90 9.76 -28.68
CA MET A 269 -5.18 10.93 -28.18
C MET A 269 -4.73 10.68 -26.74
N ALA A 270 -5.63 10.19 -25.90
CA ALA A 270 -5.31 9.83 -24.52
C ALA A 270 -4.21 8.75 -24.42
N ASP A 271 -4.25 7.74 -25.29
CA ASP A 271 -3.23 6.68 -25.35
C ASP A 271 -1.85 7.25 -25.70
N ILE A 272 -1.75 8.24 -26.61
CA ILE A 272 -0.45 8.86 -26.93
C ILE A 272 0.04 9.73 -25.76
N GLU A 273 -0.85 10.47 -25.09
CA GLU A 273 -0.48 11.22 -23.88
C GLU A 273 0.05 10.29 -22.79
N TRP A 274 -0.69 9.21 -22.50
CA TRP A 274 -0.29 8.22 -21.52
C TRP A 274 1.09 7.63 -21.83
N ARG A 275 1.34 7.26 -23.10
CA ARG A 275 2.64 6.73 -23.52
C ARG A 275 3.76 7.75 -23.39
N ILE A 276 3.50 9.02 -23.68
CA ILE A 276 4.49 10.10 -23.52
C ILE A 276 4.83 10.28 -22.04
N ILE A 277 3.83 10.36 -21.16
CA ILE A 277 4.07 10.57 -19.73
C ILE A 277 4.86 9.41 -19.11
N HIS A 278 4.55 8.18 -19.50
CA HIS A 278 5.24 6.98 -18.99
C HIS A 278 6.51 6.60 -19.79
N GLY A 279 6.83 7.34 -20.85
CA GLY A 279 7.95 7.04 -21.74
C GLY A 279 7.87 5.70 -22.48
N ALA A 280 6.64 5.22 -22.74
CA ALA A 280 6.35 4.03 -23.53
C ALA A 280 6.24 4.36 -25.04
N ILE A 281 7.24 5.05 -25.57
CA ILE A 281 7.34 5.43 -27.00
C ILE A 281 8.62 4.84 -27.60
N ALA A 282 8.48 4.12 -28.70
CA ALA A 282 9.60 3.57 -29.47
C ALA A 282 10.29 4.67 -30.29
N THR A 283 11.28 5.35 -29.70
CA THR A 283 12.12 6.32 -30.40
C THR A 283 13.22 5.63 -31.22
N ASN A 284 13.82 6.33 -32.18
CA ASN A 284 14.90 5.74 -33.00
C ASN A 284 16.10 5.36 -32.15
N LYS A 285 16.47 6.14 -31.12
CA LYS A 285 17.52 5.74 -30.17
C LYS A 285 17.20 4.40 -29.49
N TYR A 286 15.95 4.18 -29.10
CA TYR A 286 15.53 2.90 -28.52
C TYR A 286 15.53 1.77 -29.56
N ARG A 287 15.04 2.03 -30.78
CA ARG A 287 15.01 1.04 -31.87
C ARG A 287 16.39 0.62 -32.34
N ALA A 288 17.36 1.54 -32.36
CA ALA A 288 18.75 1.25 -32.73
C ALA A 288 19.40 0.18 -31.83
N ASN A 289 18.89 -0.04 -30.61
CA ASN A 289 19.37 -1.12 -29.74
C ASN A 289 18.95 -2.52 -30.21
N PHE A 290 17.89 -2.62 -31.03
CA PHE A 290 17.35 -3.89 -31.53
C PHE A 290 17.63 -4.12 -33.01
N ASP A 291 17.78 -3.04 -33.78
CA ASP A 291 18.04 -3.08 -35.21
C ASP A 291 19.26 -2.20 -35.55
N PRO A 292 20.44 -2.80 -35.80
CA PRO A 292 21.65 -2.08 -36.16
C PRO A 292 21.53 -1.23 -37.43
N GLY A 293 20.57 -1.53 -38.32
CA GLY A 293 20.30 -0.74 -39.53
C GLY A 293 19.54 0.56 -39.24
N THR A 294 18.87 0.66 -38.10
CA THR A 294 18.16 1.88 -37.69
C THR A 294 19.15 2.89 -37.11
N ARG A 295 19.38 4.00 -37.84
CA ARG A 295 20.11 5.15 -37.28
C ARG A 295 19.35 5.71 -36.08
N GLY A 296 20.00 5.81 -34.91
CA GLY A 296 19.39 6.32 -33.66
C GLY A 296 19.05 7.82 -33.67
N GLY A 297 19.26 8.52 -34.78
CA GLY A 297 19.03 9.94 -34.96
C GLY A 297 17.57 10.30 -35.28
N CYS A 298 17.24 11.55 -35.01
CA CYS A 298 15.98 12.19 -35.34
C CYS A 298 15.89 12.41 -36.86
N PRO A 299 14.77 12.06 -37.50
CA PRO A 299 14.64 12.18 -38.96
C PRO A 299 14.49 13.64 -39.46
N PHE A 300 14.54 14.62 -38.56
CA PHE A 300 14.39 16.04 -38.87
C PHE A 300 15.67 16.85 -38.66
N CYS A 301 16.44 16.54 -37.62
CA CYS A 301 17.64 17.32 -37.26
C CYS A 301 18.83 16.44 -36.89
N PHE A 302 18.75 15.13 -37.12
CA PHE A 302 19.81 14.13 -36.96
C PHE A 302 20.40 13.92 -35.55
N MET A 303 20.07 14.77 -34.58
CA MET A 303 20.36 14.58 -33.15
C MET A 303 19.77 13.26 -32.63
N ALA A 304 20.36 12.64 -31.60
CA ALA A 304 19.85 11.41 -31.02
C ALA A 304 18.37 11.53 -30.63
N GLU A 305 17.50 10.66 -31.16
CA GLU A 305 16.05 10.75 -30.92
C GLU A 305 15.71 10.09 -29.59
N THR A 306 15.81 10.85 -28.50
CA THR A 306 15.24 10.50 -27.19
C THR A 306 13.75 10.89 -27.13
N LEU A 307 13.05 10.44 -26.08
CA LEU A 307 11.67 10.87 -25.84
C LEU A 307 11.59 12.39 -25.61
N GLU A 308 12.53 12.92 -24.82
CA GLU A 308 12.68 14.35 -24.59
C GLU A 308 12.91 15.09 -25.91
N HIS A 309 13.82 14.61 -26.76
CA HIS A 309 14.03 15.20 -28.07
C HIS A 309 12.76 15.21 -28.92
N LEU A 310 12.09 14.07 -29.01
CA LEU A 310 10.92 13.90 -29.86
C LEU A 310 9.74 14.82 -29.47
N VAL A 311 9.53 15.04 -28.16
CA VAL A 311 8.34 15.74 -27.64
C VAL A 311 8.65 17.16 -27.20
N VAL A 312 9.89 17.44 -26.79
CA VAL A 312 10.30 18.70 -26.18
C VAL A 312 11.39 19.38 -27.00
N SER A 313 12.59 18.83 -27.10
CA SER A 313 13.77 19.62 -27.52
C SER A 313 14.03 19.69 -29.03
N CYS A 314 13.28 18.97 -29.87
CA CYS A 314 13.46 19.04 -31.32
C CYS A 314 13.12 20.45 -31.87
N PRO A 315 14.02 21.09 -32.65
CA PRO A 315 13.81 22.44 -33.21
C PRO A 315 12.52 22.59 -34.03
N ARG A 316 12.07 21.51 -34.69
CA ARG A 316 10.82 21.48 -35.47
C ARG A 316 9.57 21.83 -34.66
N LEU A 317 9.64 21.76 -33.33
CA LEU A 317 8.51 22.01 -32.44
C LEU A 317 8.37 23.49 -32.03
N ALA A 318 9.30 24.36 -32.42
CA ALA A 318 9.30 25.77 -32.00
C ALA A 318 7.98 26.49 -32.33
N GLY A 319 7.48 26.35 -33.57
CA GLY A 319 6.21 26.96 -33.98
C GLY A 319 5.00 26.41 -33.22
N LEU A 320 4.98 25.10 -32.96
CA LEU A 320 3.92 24.46 -32.19
C LEU A 320 3.90 24.94 -30.74
N LYS A 321 5.07 25.05 -30.10
CA LYS A 321 5.18 25.55 -28.72
C LYS A 321 4.71 27.00 -28.60
N LYS A 322 5.11 27.88 -29.54
CA LYS A 322 4.65 29.27 -29.56
C LYS A 322 3.13 29.37 -29.68
N MET A 323 2.53 28.53 -30.51
CA MET A 323 1.07 28.46 -30.66
C MET A 323 0.37 27.94 -29.40
N LEU A 324 0.89 26.86 -28.79
CA LEU A 324 0.36 26.33 -27.53
C LEU A 324 0.47 27.35 -26.39
N GLN A 325 1.59 28.08 -26.32
CA GLN A 325 1.78 29.15 -25.34
C GLN A 325 0.68 30.20 -25.45
N GLY A 326 0.41 30.72 -26.66
CA GLY A 326 -0.66 31.70 -26.87
C GLY A 326 -2.05 31.17 -26.49
N TRP A 327 -2.35 29.90 -26.74
CA TRP A 327 -3.62 29.30 -26.31
C TRP A 327 -3.72 29.18 -24.79
N VAL A 328 -2.66 28.72 -24.13
CA VAL A 328 -2.65 28.53 -22.67
C VAL A 328 -2.73 29.87 -21.93
N GLU A 329 -2.01 30.88 -22.41
CA GLU A 329 -2.09 32.26 -21.89
C GLU A 329 -3.50 32.84 -22.12
N GLY A 330 -4.14 32.53 -23.25
CA GLY A 330 -5.54 32.91 -23.52
C GLY A 330 -6.55 32.28 -22.55
N PHE A 331 -6.21 31.16 -21.92
CA PHE A 331 -7.02 30.56 -20.84
C PHE A 331 -6.69 31.13 -19.44
N GLY A 332 -5.77 32.09 -19.34
CA GLY A 332 -5.31 32.65 -18.07
C GLY A 332 -4.38 31.71 -17.28
N GLU A 333 -3.74 30.76 -17.95
CA GLU A 333 -2.79 29.83 -17.36
C GLU A 333 -1.37 30.10 -17.89
N VAL A 334 -0.34 29.71 -17.13
CA VAL A 334 1.06 29.89 -17.54
C VAL A 334 1.54 28.64 -18.28
N PHE A 335 1.96 28.80 -19.54
CA PHE A 335 2.53 27.70 -20.30
C PHE A 335 3.89 27.28 -19.72
N SER A 336 4.06 25.97 -19.57
CA SER A 336 5.35 25.38 -19.27
C SER A 336 5.47 24.02 -19.96
N ILE A 337 6.70 23.60 -20.25
CA ILE A 337 6.95 22.28 -20.84
C ILE A 337 6.44 21.14 -19.94
N PRO A 338 6.64 21.17 -18.60
CA PRO A 338 6.05 20.16 -17.72
C PRO A 338 4.52 20.14 -17.78
N LEU A 339 3.86 21.31 -17.86
CA LEU A 339 2.41 21.39 -18.03
C LEU A 339 1.96 20.74 -19.34
N PHE A 340 2.67 20.99 -20.45
CA PHE A 340 2.38 20.34 -21.72
C PHE A 340 2.56 18.82 -21.65
N VAL A 341 3.67 18.35 -21.09
CA VAL A 341 4.00 16.91 -21.06
C VAL A 341 3.07 16.14 -20.11
N HIS A 342 2.96 16.57 -18.86
CA HIS A 342 2.14 15.89 -17.85
C HIS A 342 0.64 16.16 -17.98
N GLY A 343 0.27 17.29 -18.59
CA GLY A 343 -1.10 17.78 -18.59
C GLY A 343 -1.47 18.48 -17.27
N PRO A 344 -2.56 19.26 -17.25
CA PRO A 344 -2.97 19.98 -16.07
C PRO A 344 -3.36 19.07 -14.90
N LYS A 345 -3.05 19.50 -13.67
CA LYS A 345 -3.59 18.83 -12.48
C LYS A 345 -5.09 19.11 -12.38
N TYR A 346 -5.90 18.08 -12.23
CA TYR A 346 -7.36 18.25 -12.19
C TYR A 346 -7.81 19.05 -10.96
N ILE A 347 -8.47 20.19 -11.20
CA ILE A 347 -9.11 21.01 -10.18
C ILE A 347 -10.59 21.15 -10.56
N LEU A 348 -11.49 20.77 -9.65
CA LEU A 348 -12.94 20.76 -9.92
C LEU A 348 -13.44 22.14 -10.36
N LYS A 349 -12.98 23.21 -9.69
CA LYS A 349 -13.36 24.61 -9.97
C LYS A 349 -12.96 25.10 -11.36
N LYS A 350 -11.92 24.52 -11.98
CA LYS A 350 -11.41 24.90 -13.32
C LYS A 350 -11.64 23.79 -14.35
N ARG A 351 -12.57 22.86 -14.10
CA ARG A 351 -12.72 21.63 -14.88
C ARG A 351 -12.78 21.89 -16.39
N GLU A 352 -13.59 22.85 -16.83
CA GLU A 352 -13.82 23.12 -18.25
C GLU A 352 -12.54 23.58 -18.94
N THR A 353 -11.89 24.61 -18.39
CA THR A 353 -10.60 25.12 -18.85
C THR A 353 -9.54 24.01 -18.93
N LEU A 354 -9.43 23.21 -17.87
CA LEU A 354 -8.42 22.15 -17.80
C LEU A 354 -8.67 21.01 -18.79
N VAL A 355 -9.94 20.65 -19.01
CA VAL A 355 -10.32 19.62 -19.99
C VAL A 355 -10.05 20.12 -21.42
N LEU A 356 -10.40 21.36 -21.73
CA LEU A 356 -10.15 21.95 -23.04
C LEU A 356 -8.64 22.09 -23.31
N MET A 357 -7.88 22.55 -22.32
CA MET A 357 -6.42 22.64 -22.42
C MET A 357 -5.79 21.25 -22.63
N ASN A 358 -6.26 20.23 -21.91
CA ASN A 358 -5.80 18.86 -22.15
C ASN A 358 -6.13 18.37 -23.55
N PHE A 359 -7.31 18.68 -24.07
CA PHE A 359 -7.69 18.36 -25.45
C PHE A 359 -6.73 18.99 -26.48
N LEU A 360 -6.34 20.25 -26.29
CA LEU A 360 -5.35 20.90 -27.16
C LEU A 360 -3.98 20.23 -27.05
N PHE A 361 -3.52 19.89 -25.84
CA PHE A 361 -2.26 19.17 -25.65
C PHE A 361 -2.28 17.77 -26.27
N ALA A 362 -3.37 17.03 -26.11
CA ALA A 362 -3.53 15.69 -26.66
C ALA A 362 -3.47 15.71 -28.20
N ASN A 363 -4.14 16.69 -28.83
CA ASN A 363 -4.07 16.90 -30.27
C ASN A 363 -2.66 17.29 -30.74
N ALA A 364 -1.99 18.20 -30.03
CA ALA A 364 -0.62 18.59 -30.34
C ALA A 364 0.35 17.41 -30.24
N LYS A 365 0.28 16.61 -29.17
CA LYS A 365 1.07 15.38 -29.01
C LYS A 365 0.81 14.37 -30.12
N LEU A 366 -0.45 14.20 -30.53
CA LEU A 366 -0.81 13.33 -31.65
C LEU A 366 -0.26 13.86 -32.98
N ALA A 367 -0.28 15.18 -33.20
CA ALA A 367 0.30 15.82 -34.38
C ALA A 367 1.82 15.62 -34.43
N ILE A 368 2.54 15.79 -33.32
CA ILE A 368 3.97 15.50 -33.18
C ILE A 368 4.27 14.06 -33.59
N TRP A 369 3.50 13.10 -33.09
CA TRP A 369 3.68 11.67 -33.37
C TRP A 369 3.39 11.33 -34.83
N LYS A 370 2.30 11.85 -35.39
CA LYS A 370 1.91 11.57 -36.77
C LYS A 370 2.86 12.21 -37.77
N SER A 371 3.30 13.44 -37.55
CA SER A 371 4.24 14.10 -38.46
C SER A 371 5.60 13.40 -38.48
N ARG A 372 6.03 12.85 -37.33
CA ARG A 372 7.20 11.94 -37.25
C ARG A 372 6.98 10.67 -38.06
N LYS A 373 5.84 9.98 -37.89
CA LYS A 373 5.54 8.75 -38.63
C LYS A 373 5.53 8.99 -40.15
N LYS A 374 4.97 10.13 -40.57
CA LYS A 374 4.94 10.59 -41.96
C LYS A 374 6.33 10.85 -42.52
N GLN A 375 7.19 11.56 -41.78
CA GLN A 375 8.58 11.78 -42.16
C GLN A 375 9.34 10.46 -42.34
N LEU A 376 9.19 9.51 -41.42
CA LEU A 376 9.84 8.19 -41.54
C LEU A 376 9.34 7.36 -42.73
N ALA A 377 8.09 7.57 -43.15
CA ALA A 377 7.51 6.90 -44.31
C ALA A 377 7.71 7.69 -45.61
N GLY A 378 8.32 8.87 -45.58
CA GLY A 378 8.52 9.73 -46.76
C GLY A 378 7.21 10.27 -47.37
N VAL A 379 6.11 10.37 -46.60
CA VAL A 379 4.78 10.71 -47.13
C VAL A 379 4.03 11.78 -46.32
N GLY A 380 3.34 12.69 -47.01
CA GLY A 380 2.42 13.67 -46.43
C GLY A 380 3.10 14.81 -45.64
N TRP A 381 2.32 15.57 -44.87
CA TRP A 381 2.85 16.70 -44.08
C TRP A 381 3.72 16.26 -42.91
N THR A 382 4.91 16.84 -42.82
CA THR A 382 5.95 16.50 -41.83
C THR A 382 6.07 17.56 -40.73
N ASP A 383 5.52 18.76 -40.98
CA ASP A 383 5.35 19.83 -40.01
C ASP A 383 4.23 19.55 -39.01
N ALA A 384 4.51 19.79 -37.72
CA ALA A 384 3.59 19.48 -36.63
C ALA A 384 2.44 20.50 -36.51
N VAL A 385 2.66 21.77 -36.87
CA VAL A 385 1.63 22.82 -36.85
C VAL A 385 0.62 22.60 -37.97
N LEU A 386 1.09 22.30 -39.18
CA LEU A 386 0.24 21.93 -40.30
C LEU A 386 -0.53 20.65 -39.99
N CYS A 387 0.15 19.63 -39.43
CA CYS A 387 -0.53 18.41 -38.99
C CYS A 387 -1.60 18.67 -37.94
N LEU A 388 -1.46 19.69 -37.09
CA LEU A 388 -2.51 20.07 -36.15
C LEU A 388 -3.64 20.81 -36.89
N ARG A 389 -3.33 21.84 -37.68
CA ARG A 389 -4.30 22.71 -38.35
C ARG A 389 -5.15 22.00 -39.41
N GLY A 390 -4.58 21.09 -40.19
CA GLY A 390 -5.32 20.38 -41.25
C GLY A 390 -6.45 19.49 -40.76
N TRP A 391 -6.61 19.35 -39.44
CA TRP A 391 -7.69 18.58 -38.81
C TRP A 391 -8.86 19.47 -38.43
N TRP A 392 -8.59 20.73 -38.08
CA TRP A 392 -9.62 21.74 -37.83
C TRP A 392 -10.33 22.17 -39.10
N GLN A 393 -9.80 21.83 -40.27
CA GLN A 393 -10.43 22.08 -41.58
C GLN A 393 -11.24 20.88 -42.10
N ARG A 394 -11.25 19.75 -41.37
CA ARG A 394 -12.02 18.53 -41.71
C ARG A 394 -13.16 18.24 -40.73
N VAL A 395 -13.30 19.09 -39.71
CA VAL A 395 -14.47 19.20 -38.82
C VAL A 395 -15.20 20.45 -39.27
#